data_AF-C5ZZB7-F1
#
_entry.id   AF-C5ZZB7-F1
#
_cell.length_a   1.000
_cell.length_b   1.000
_cell.length_c   1.000
_cell.angle_alpha   90.00
_cell.angle_beta   90.00
_cell.angle_gamma   90.00
#
_symmetry.space_group_name_H-M   'P 1'
#
loop_
_entity.id
_entity.type
_entity.pdbx_description
1 polymer ?
#
loop_
_entity_poly.entity_id
_entity_poly.type
_entity_poly.pdbx_seq_one_letter_code
_entity_poly.pdbx_strand_id
1 'polypeptide(L)'
;MMKKILIYGYGWVGESALEFFLSFDFYVRVYDDKLDFSRKSIFDENFISGELDLLEFDLVIIAVFENHKACRLKDKLLRVGVREDKIKNFRSQNYTKNMKYLNFEYFGSATELFLFIQKDNFVLDNFHQKLQNLIHKHYANKVNRGVLETRIAFDALEERSVYAKMYETAPKIWDSTYLNYPGFYIANSKSHDGDQDFYFVKKIDFEALASRDRKIKLVACMGNSALRVDYLSYEDTITGILQKELGREFIVVNFGVTGSTLYEQFLLYNALVYPLKPDIVLTFFGGTEMRCAVSSCDVLIKRHKMVYVPQAWEESCKMAIQSKLPLYSEMAKISNAINHKVCVSDVVEAVNERLRQFERAVVVGGGGANFMPLFNPYCLAS
;
A
#
# COMPACT_ATOMS: atom_id res chain seq x y z
N MET A 1 -23.17 -40.72 -8.57
CA MET A 1 -21.91 -40.77 -9.36
C MET A 1 -21.34 -39.37 -9.37
N MET A 2 -20.10 -39.20 -8.92
CA MET A 2 -19.42 -37.91 -8.86
C MET A 2 -19.21 -37.36 -10.27
N LYS A 3 -19.55 -36.09 -10.51
CA LYS A 3 -19.41 -35.45 -11.82
C LYS A 3 -17.96 -35.05 -12.08
N LYS A 4 -17.48 -35.36 -13.28
CA LYS A 4 -16.11 -35.07 -13.72
C LYS A 4 -16.06 -33.77 -14.52
N ILE A 5 -15.25 -32.81 -14.07
CA ILE A 5 -15.07 -31.51 -14.72
C ILE A 5 -13.61 -31.38 -15.16
N LEU A 6 -13.42 -31.04 -16.43
CA LEU A 6 -12.12 -30.63 -16.95
C LEU A 6 -12.06 -29.11 -17.03
N ILE A 7 -11.03 -28.52 -16.44
CA ILE A 7 -10.67 -27.12 -16.64
C ILE A 7 -9.61 -27.07 -17.74
N TYR A 8 -9.94 -26.43 -18.85
CA TYR A 8 -9.10 -26.29 -20.02
C TYR A 8 -8.53 -24.86 -20.10
N GLY A 9 -7.24 -24.74 -19.80
CA GLY A 9 -6.50 -23.48 -19.66
C GLY A 9 -6.20 -23.14 -18.20
N TYR A 10 -4.93 -22.85 -17.90
CA TYR A 10 -4.44 -22.53 -16.57
C TYR A 10 -3.74 -21.16 -16.52
N GLY A 11 -4.08 -20.40 -15.49
CA GLY A 11 -3.78 -18.98 -15.30
C GLY A 11 -4.76 -18.43 -14.26
N TRP A 12 -4.85 -17.11 -14.05
CA TRP A 12 -5.73 -16.55 -12.99
C TRP A 12 -7.20 -16.98 -13.12
N VAL A 13 -7.71 -17.12 -14.35
CA VAL A 13 -9.08 -17.61 -14.61
C VAL A 13 -9.21 -19.10 -14.27
N GLY A 14 -8.21 -19.91 -14.65
CA GLY A 14 -8.18 -21.35 -14.38
C GLY A 14 -8.02 -21.68 -12.90
N GLU A 15 -7.21 -20.90 -12.17
CA GLU A 15 -7.05 -20.99 -10.72
C GLU A 15 -8.38 -20.66 -10.00
N SER A 16 -9.02 -19.56 -10.38
CA SER A 16 -10.35 -19.16 -9.89
C SER A 16 -11.42 -20.23 -10.18
N ALA A 17 -11.40 -20.83 -11.37
CA ALA A 17 -12.29 -21.94 -11.72
C ALA A 17 -12.00 -23.20 -10.87
N LEU A 18 -10.73 -23.56 -10.70
CA LEU A 18 -10.30 -24.72 -9.93
C LEU A 18 -10.76 -24.61 -8.48
N GLU A 19 -10.45 -23.49 -7.83
CA GLU A 19 -10.86 -23.20 -6.46
C GLU A 19 -12.39 -23.21 -6.31
N PHE A 20 -13.12 -22.72 -7.31
CA PHE A 20 -14.58 -22.76 -7.30
C PHE A 20 -15.11 -24.19 -7.41
N PHE A 21 -14.66 -24.97 -8.39
CA PHE A 21 -15.23 -26.31 -8.60
C PHE A 21 -14.79 -27.32 -7.52
N LEU A 22 -13.57 -27.23 -6.99
CA LEU A 22 -13.12 -28.04 -5.84
C LEU A 22 -13.88 -27.75 -4.54
N SER A 23 -14.56 -26.60 -4.47
CA SER A 23 -15.39 -26.28 -3.32
C SER A 23 -16.68 -27.11 -3.24
N PHE A 24 -17.05 -27.76 -4.35
CA PHE A 24 -18.16 -28.71 -4.48
C PHE A 24 -17.59 -30.13 -4.65
N ASP A 25 -18.41 -31.16 -4.42
CA ASP A 25 -18.02 -32.57 -4.57
C ASP A 25 -17.93 -32.99 -6.06
N PHE A 26 -17.10 -32.28 -6.82
CA PHE A 26 -16.75 -32.60 -8.20
C PHE A 26 -15.36 -33.25 -8.27
N TYR A 27 -15.20 -34.15 -9.23
CA TYR A 27 -13.87 -34.60 -9.64
C TYR A 27 -13.33 -33.60 -10.66
N VAL A 28 -12.33 -32.82 -10.27
CA VAL A 28 -11.79 -31.74 -11.11
C VAL A 28 -10.41 -32.13 -11.63
N ARG A 29 -10.17 -31.90 -12.91
CA ARG A 29 -8.85 -31.99 -13.53
C ARG A 29 -8.54 -30.73 -14.31
N VAL A 30 -7.26 -30.43 -14.47
CA VAL A 30 -6.74 -29.27 -15.19
C VAL A 30 -5.87 -29.73 -16.34
N TYR A 31 -6.10 -29.16 -17.51
CA TYR A 31 -5.27 -29.35 -18.69
C TYR A 31 -5.02 -28.02 -19.38
N ASP A 32 -3.77 -27.76 -19.79
CA ASP A 32 -3.42 -26.60 -20.60
C ASP A 32 -2.36 -27.02 -21.62
N ASP A 33 -2.63 -26.73 -22.90
CA ASP A 33 -1.75 -27.00 -24.04
C ASP A 33 -0.35 -26.37 -23.90
N LYS A 34 -0.21 -25.34 -23.04
CA LYS A 34 1.01 -24.52 -22.92
C LYS A 34 1.74 -24.67 -21.60
N LEU A 35 1.28 -25.52 -20.69
CA LEU A 35 1.95 -25.74 -19.41
C LEU A 35 3.26 -26.52 -19.61
N ASP A 36 4.36 -25.90 -19.19
CA ASP A 36 5.65 -26.54 -19.10
C ASP A 36 5.80 -27.23 -17.73
N PHE A 37 5.52 -28.53 -17.70
CA PHE A 37 5.62 -29.38 -16.52
C PHE A 37 7.06 -29.58 -15.99
N SER A 38 8.09 -29.05 -16.68
CA SER A 38 9.46 -29.07 -16.17
C SER A 38 9.69 -28.10 -15.00
N ARG A 39 8.76 -27.16 -14.75
CA ARG A 39 8.82 -26.22 -13.63
C ARG A 39 8.22 -26.87 -12.38
N LYS A 40 9.08 -27.14 -11.38
CA LYS A 40 8.82 -27.80 -10.07
C LYS A 40 7.66 -27.24 -9.21
N SER A 41 6.93 -26.22 -9.64
CA SER A 41 5.85 -25.59 -8.86
C SER A 41 4.44 -26.08 -9.20
N ILE A 42 4.28 -27.05 -10.10
CA ILE A 42 2.97 -27.62 -10.47
C ILE A 42 2.98 -29.13 -10.14
N PHE A 43 3.08 -29.45 -8.86
CA PHE A 43 2.84 -30.82 -8.34
C PHE A 43 1.49 -30.87 -7.65
N ASP A 44 0.44 -30.42 -8.34
CA ASP A 44 -0.94 -30.59 -7.90
C ASP A 44 -1.53 -31.79 -8.67
N GLU A 45 -2.10 -32.74 -7.94
CA GLU A 45 -2.66 -34.00 -8.46
C GLU A 45 -3.82 -33.79 -9.44
N ASN A 46 -4.39 -32.59 -9.48
CA ASN A 46 -5.45 -32.25 -10.42
C ASN A 46 -4.92 -32.00 -11.84
N PHE A 47 -3.62 -31.82 -12.04
CA PHE A 47 -3.05 -31.55 -13.36
C PHE A 47 -2.77 -32.82 -14.16
N ILE A 48 -3.15 -32.81 -15.43
CA ILE A 48 -2.92 -33.93 -16.33
C ILE A 48 -1.62 -33.72 -17.10
N SER A 49 -0.61 -34.53 -16.79
CA SER A 49 0.66 -34.62 -17.51
C SER A 49 0.66 -35.84 -18.44
N GLY A 50 -0.09 -35.81 -19.55
CA GLY A 50 -0.18 -36.96 -20.45
C GLY A 50 -1.33 -36.90 -21.45
N GLU A 51 -1.62 -38.06 -22.06
CA GLU A 51 -2.79 -38.21 -22.93
C GLU A 51 -4.08 -37.93 -22.17
N LEU A 52 -4.96 -37.17 -22.82
CA LEU A 52 -6.21 -36.69 -22.24
C LEU A 52 -7.38 -37.31 -22.99
N ASP A 53 -8.10 -38.23 -22.34
CA ASP A 53 -9.39 -38.68 -22.85
C ASP A 53 -10.49 -37.65 -22.52
N LEU A 54 -10.72 -36.72 -23.44
CA LEU A 54 -11.72 -35.67 -23.29
C LEU A 54 -13.16 -36.19 -23.13
N LEU A 55 -13.44 -37.45 -23.51
CA LEU A 55 -14.78 -38.02 -23.47
C LEU A 55 -15.19 -38.45 -22.05
N GLU A 56 -14.22 -38.65 -21.14
CA GLU A 56 -14.50 -39.07 -19.77
C GLU A 56 -15.17 -37.99 -18.92
N PHE A 57 -15.09 -36.73 -19.33
CA PHE A 57 -15.58 -35.59 -18.56
C PHE A 57 -17.05 -35.30 -18.86
N ASP A 58 -17.82 -35.02 -17.79
CA ASP A 58 -19.22 -34.58 -17.89
C ASP A 58 -19.31 -33.14 -18.41
N LEU A 59 -18.30 -32.32 -18.13
CA LEU A 59 -18.22 -30.91 -18.51
C LEU A 59 -16.77 -30.49 -18.80
N VAL A 60 -16.58 -29.66 -19.83
CA VAL A 60 -15.31 -29.03 -20.15
C VAL A 60 -15.46 -27.51 -19.99
N ILE A 61 -14.78 -26.96 -18.99
CA ILE A 61 -14.72 -25.54 -18.69
C ILE A 61 -13.50 -24.93 -19.37
N ILE A 62 -13.71 -24.18 -20.44
CA ILE A 62 -12.69 -23.31 -21.03
C ILE A 62 -12.49 -22.11 -20.10
N ALA A 63 -11.35 -22.05 -19.41
CA ALA A 63 -11.07 -21.02 -18.41
C ALA A 63 -10.26 -19.86 -19.01
N VAL A 64 -10.91 -19.01 -19.82
CA VAL A 64 -10.25 -17.91 -20.53
C VAL A 64 -11.10 -16.64 -20.50
N PHE A 65 -10.48 -15.51 -20.20
CA PHE A 65 -11.18 -14.21 -20.11
C PHE A 65 -11.69 -13.71 -21.47
N GLU A 66 -10.90 -13.89 -22.53
CA GLU A 66 -11.20 -13.35 -23.87
C GLU A 66 -12.12 -14.28 -24.68
N ASN A 67 -13.34 -13.82 -24.96
CA ASN A 67 -14.35 -14.58 -25.70
C ASN A 67 -13.84 -15.17 -27.03
N HIS A 68 -13.09 -14.40 -27.82
CA HIS A 68 -12.58 -14.86 -29.11
C HIS A 68 -11.51 -15.97 -28.99
N LYS A 69 -10.76 -16.02 -27.88
CA LYS A 69 -9.88 -17.16 -27.57
C LYS A 69 -10.71 -18.37 -27.15
N ALA A 70 -11.73 -18.16 -26.33
CA ALA A 70 -12.62 -19.23 -25.89
C ALA A 70 -13.38 -19.87 -27.06
N CYS A 71 -13.86 -19.10 -28.04
CA CYS A 71 -14.49 -19.65 -29.25
C CYS A 71 -13.52 -20.52 -30.07
N ARG A 72 -12.27 -20.06 -30.26
CA ARG A 72 -11.24 -20.87 -30.95
C ARG A 72 -10.96 -22.18 -30.25
N LEU A 73 -10.93 -22.18 -28.91
CA LEU A 73 -10.75 -23.40 -28.11
C LEU A 73 -11.97 -24.31 -28.17
N LYS A 74 -13.18 -23.73 -28.16
CA LYS A 74 -14.43 -24.49 -28.39
C LYS A 74 -14.38 -25.21 -29.73
N ASP A 75 -14.02 -24.52 -30.81
CA ASP A 75 -13.90 -25.13 -32.14
C ASP A 75 -12.87 -26.28 -32.17
N LYS A 76 -11.74 -26.12 -31.46
CA LYS A 76 -10.74 -27.18 -31.32
C LYS A 76 -11.34 -28.41 -30.62
N LEU A 77 -12.06 -28.22 -29.52
CA LEU A 77 -12.68 -29.29 -28.73
C LEU A 77 -13.80 -30.01 -29.50
N LEU A 78 -14.59 -29.28 -30.29
CA LEU A 78 -15.60 -29.86 -31.17
C LEU A 78 -14.97 -30.79 -32.24
N ARG A 79 -13.83 -30.38 -32.82
CA ARG A 79 -13.12 -31.19 -33.84
C ARG A 79 -12.58 -32.50 -33.32
N VAL A 80 -12.26 -32.57 -32.02
CA VAL A 80 -11.80 -33.81 -31.36
C VAL A 80 -12.94 -34.61 -30.73
N GLY A 81 -14.19 -34.26 -31.04
CA GLY A 81 -15.38 -35.06 -30.71
C GLY A 81 -16.06 -34.71 -29.37
N VAL A 82 -15.66 -33.63 -28.69
CA VAL A 82 -16.38 -33.17 -27.49
C VAL A 82 -17.72 -32.59 -27.91
N ARG A 83 -18.81 -33.03 -27.27
CA ARG A 83 -20.15 -32.49 -27.55
C ARG A 83 -20.27 -31.04 -27.13
N GLU A 84 -20.92 -30.23 -27.96
CA GLU A 84 -21.07 -28.78 -27.74
C GLU A 84 -21.73 -28.43 -26.40
N ASP A 85 -22.75 -29.20 -25.98
CA ASP A 85 -23.48 -28.97 -24.74
C ASP A 85 -22.63 -29.19 -23.48
N LYS A 86 -21.51 -29.91 -23.59
CA LYS A 86 -20.53 -30.11 -22.51
C LYS A 86 -19.51 -28.98 -22.40
N ILE A 87 -19.38 -28.13 -23.41
CA ILE A 87 -18.33 -27.11 -23.45
C ILE A 87 -18.90 -25.79 -22.94
N LYS A 88 -18.31 -25.24 -21.88
CA LYS A 88 -18.67 -23.94 -21.31
C LYS A 88 -17.43 -23.09 -21.12
N ASN A 89 -17.59 -21.78 -21.10
CA ASN A 89 -16.54 -20.81 -20.86
C ASN A 89 -16.76 -20.17 -19.48
N PHE A 90 -15.71 -20.22 -18.66
CA PHE A 90 -15.62 -19.53 -17.39
C PHE A 90 -14.58 -18.42 -17.50
N ARG A 91 -14.97 -17.17 -17.21
CA ARG A 91 -14.10 -15.98 -17.34
C ARG A 91 -13.78 -15.23 -16.04
N SER A 92 -14.28 -15.68 -14.90
CA SER A 92 -14.06 -14.98 -13.62
C SER A 92 -12.66 -15.21 -13.05
N GLN A 93 -12.01 -14.16 -12.52
CA GLN A 93 -10.65 -14.25 -11.95
C GLN A 93 -10.60 -14.04 -10.42
N ASN A 94 -11.71 -13.62 -9.83
CA ASN A 94 -11.69 -13.07 -8.47
C ASN A 94 -12.21 -14.05 -7.40
N TYR A 95 -12.59 -15.27 -7.77
CA TYR A 95 -13.02 -16.26 -6.78
C TYR A 95 -11.79 -16.88 -6.09
N THR A 96 -11.87 -17.06 -4.77
CA THR A 96 -10.81 -17.70 -3.96
C THR A 96 -11.41 -18.67 -2.95
N LYS A 97 -10.62 -19.62 -2.44
CA LYS A 97 -11.05 -20.59 -1.42
C LYS A 97 -11.71 -19.99 -0.18
N ASN A 98 -11.33 -18.77 0.19
CA ASN A 98 -11.89 -18.05 1.35
C ASN A 98 -13.36 -17.66 1.17
N MET A 99 -13.90 -17.80 -0.04
CA MET A 99 -15.29 -17.51 -0.37
C MET A 99 -16.20 -18.75 -0.28
N LYS A 100 -15.63 -19.95 -0.06
CA LYS A 100 -16.36 -21.24 -0.05
C LYS A 100 -17.58 -21.27 0.86
N TYR A 101 -17.55 -20.54 1.98
CA TYR A 101 -18.66 -20.50 2.94
C TYR A 101 -19.96 -19.91 2.37
N LEU A 102 -19.90 -19.18 1.25
CA LEU A 102 -21.08 -18.65 0.56
C LEU A 102 -21.59 -19.56 -0.56
N ASN A 103 -20.84 -20.59 -0.95
CA ASN A 103 -21.13 -21.33 -2.18
C ASN A 103 -22.47 -22.05 -2.14
N PHE A 104 -22.80 -22.71 -1.03
CA PHE A 104 -24.07 -23.40 -0.86
C PHE A 104 -25.25 -22.44 -0.73
N GLU A 105 -25.03 -21.21 -0.26
CA GLU A 105 -26.06 -20.16 -0.23
C GLU A 105 -26.44 -19.73 -1.65
N TYR A 106 -25.45 -19.56 -2.53
CA TYR A 106 -25.69 -19.06 -3.88
C TYR A 106 -25.98 -20.17 -4.88
N PHE A 107 -25.34 -21.32 -4.81
CA PHE A 107 -25.42 -22.34 -5.85
C PHE A 107 -26.09 -23.64 -5.40
N GLY A 108 -26.47 -23.74 -4.12
CA GLY A 108 -27.06 -24.96 -3.57
C GLY A 108 -26.06 -26.11 -3.59
N SER A 109 -26.50 -27.28 -4.02
CA SER A 109 -25.68 -28.50 -4.12
C SER A 109 -24.85 -28.59 -5.41
N ALA A 110 -23.87 -29.51 -5.43
CA ALA A 110 -23.09 -29.83 -6.63
C ALA A 110 -23.99 -30.25 -7.82
N THR A 111 -25.08 -30.97 -7.54
CA THR A 111 -26.02 -31.41 -8.60
C THR A 111 -26.82 -30.24 -9.16
N GLU A 112 -27.33 -29.35 -8.31
CA GLU A 112 -28.04 -28.14 -8.75
C GLU A 112 -27.13 -27.21 -9.55
N LEU A 113 -25.90 -27.01 -9.08
CA LEU A 113 -24.88 -26.24 -9.79
C LEU A 113 -24.58 -26.82 -11.18
N PHE A 114 -24.39 -28.14 -11.26
CA PHE A 114 -24.11 -28.82 -12.54
C PHE A 114 -25.28 -28.62 -13.53
N LEU A 115 -26.52 -28.85 -13.09
CA LEU A 115 -27.71 -28.65 -13.92
C LEU A 115 -27.89 -27.19 -14.34
N PHE A 116 -27.58 -26.25 -13.45
CA PHE A 116 -27.63 -24.82 -13.71
C PHE A 116 -26.61 -24.43 -14.79
N ILE A 117 -25.37 -24.91 -14.68
CA ILE A 117 -24.32 -24.68 -15.68
C ILE A 117 -24.67 -25.30 -17.04
N GLN A 118 -25.23 -26.51 -17.06
CA GLN A 118 -25.64 -27.17 -18.31
C GLN A 118 -26.69 -26.36 -19.08
N LYS A 119 -27.67 -25.80 -18.36
CA LYS A 119 -28.75 -24.98 -18.93
C LYS A 119 -28.31 -23.58 -19.35
N ASP A 120 -27.18 -23.09 -18.84
CA ASP A 120 -26.67 -21.77 -19.18
C ASP A 120 -26.03 -21.74 -20.59
N ASN A 121 -25.80 -20.55 -21.11
CA ASN A 121 -25.14 -20.36 -22.40
C ASN A 121 -23.68 -20.81 -22.36
N PHE A 122 -23.04 -20.90 -23.53
CA PHE A 122 -21.61 -21.16 -23.62
C PHE A 122 -20.77 -20.25 -22.70
N VAL A 123 -21.09 -18.95 -22.60
CA VAL A 123 -20.32 -17.96 -21.81
C VAL A 123 -20.72 -17.90 -20.33
N LEU A 124 -21.65 -18.76 -19.89
CA LEU A 124 -22.05 -18.84 -18.48
C LEU A 124 -22.48 -17.49 -17.87
N ASP A 125 -23.26 -16.68 -18.60
CA ASP A 125 -23.59 -15.31 -18.16
C ASP A 125 -24.40 -15.29 -16.86
N ASN A 126 -25.38 -16.19 -16.72
CA ASN A 126 -26.20 -16.28 -15.49
C ASN A 126 -25.36 -16.75 -14.31
N PHE A 127 -24.50 -17.74 -14.54
CA PHE A 127 -23.55 -18.21 -13.55
C PHE A 127 -22.58 -17.12 -13.12
N HIS A 128 -22.02 -16.35 -14.06
CA HIS A 128 -21.11 -15.26 -13.73
C HIS A 128 -21.79 -14.15 -12.95
N GLN A 129 -23.03 -13.79 -13.27
CA GLN A 129 -23.79 -12.84 -12.47
C GLN A 129 -23.95 -13.32 -11.02
N LYS A 130 -24.29 -14.61 -10.83
CA LYS A 130 -24.44 -15.20 -9.50
C LYS A 130 -23.11 -15.24 -8.73
N LEU A 131 -22.03 -15.60 -9.41
CA LEU A 131 -20.68 -15.60 -8.85
C LEU A 131 -20.22 -14.19 -8.44
N GLN A 132 -20.52 -13.17 -9.24
CA GLN A 132 -20.22 -11.78 -8.88
C GLN A 132 -20.99 -11.33 -7.63
N ASN A 133 -22.25 -11.71 -7.49
CA ASN A 133 -23.03 -11.40 -6.28
C ASN A 133 -22.44 -12.06 -5.03
N LEU A 134 -21.97 -13.29 -5.15
CA LEU A 134 -21.25 -13.99 -4.07
C LEU A 134 -19.97 -13.25 -3.69
N ILE A 135 -19.16 -12.88 -4.67
CA ILE A 135 -17.90 -12.15 -4.48
C ILE A 135 -18.17 -10.80 -3.79
N HIS A 136 -19.17 -10.05 -4.25
CA HIS A 136 -19.58 -8.79 -3.61
C HIS A 136 -20.00 -8.98 -2.15
N LYS A 137 -20.81 -10.01 -1.85
CA LYS A 137 -21.23 -10.30 -0.47
C LYS A 137 -20.05 -10.67 0.41
N HIS A 138 -19.08 -11.43 -0.09
CA HIS A 138 -17.84 -11.73 0.64
C HIS A 138 -17.09 -10.46 1.03
N TYR A 139 -16.85 -9.55 0.08
CA TYR A 139 -16.14 -8.32 0.35
C TYR A 139 -16.91 -7.38 1.28
N ALA A 140 -18.24 -7.26 1.14
CA ALA A 140 -19.06 -6.49 2.06
C ALA A 140 -18.95 -7.01 3.51
N ASN A 141 -19.02 -8.34 3.69
CA ASN A 141 -18.84 -8.97 5.00
C ASN A 141 -17.43 -8.74 5.57
N LYS A 142 -16.39 -8.78 4.72
CA LYS A 142 -15.00 -8.54 5.13
C LYS A 142 -14.77 -7.09 5.57
N VAL A 143 -15.30 -6.12 4.84
CA VAL A 143 -15.20 -4.69 5.19
C VAL A 143 -15.88 -4.42 6.53
N ASN A 144 -17.09 -4.94 6.73
CA ASN A 144 -17.83 -4.71 7.98
C ASN A 144 -17.15 -5.36 9.20
N ARG A 145 -16.59 -6.57 9.05
CA ARG A 145 -15.84 -7.22 10.13
C ARG A 145 -14.53 -6.50 10.42
N GLY A 146 -13.75 -6.15 9.39
CA GLY A 146 -12.47 -5.47 9.57
C GLY A 146 -12.62 -4.11 10.26
N VAL A 147 -13.62 -3.31 9.88
CA VAL A 147 -13.89 -2.01 10.52
C VAL A 147 -14.32 -2.19 11.98
N LEU A 148 -15.17 -3.17 12.27
CA LEU A 148 -15.66 -3.44 13.61
C LEU A 148 -14.53 -3.95 14.54
N GLU A 149 -13.70 -4.88 14.06
CA GLU A 149 -12.55 -5.41 14.79
C GLU A 149 -11.52 -4.31 15.07
N THR A 150 -11.20 -3.47 14.08
CA THR A 150 -10.34 -2.29 14.28
C THR A 150 -10.94 -1.33 15.30
N ARG A 151 -12.26 -1.09 15.27
CA ARG A 151 -12.92 -0.21 16.24
C ARG A 151 -12.88 -0.76 17.66
N ILE A 152 -13.13 -2.05 17.84
CA ILE A 152 -13.05 -2.70 19.16
C ILE A 152 -11.62 -2.62 19.71
N ALA A 153 -10.62 -2.91 18.88
CA ALA A 153 -9.22 -2.77 19.26
C ALA A 153 -8.85 -1.32 19.61
N PHE A 154 -9.42 -0.34 18.89
CA PHE A 154 -9.19 1.09 19.12
C PHE A 154 -9.74 1.53 20.47
N ASP A 155 -10.97 1.13 20.78
CA ASP A 155 -11.63 1.50 22.02
C ASP A 155 -10.97 0.83 23.25
N ALA A 156 -10.36 -0.35 23.10
CA ALA A 156 -9.65 -1.06 24.17
C ALA A 156 -8.37 -0.35 24.67
N LEU A 157 -7.85 0.64 23.94
CA LEU A 157 -6.64 1.39 24.29
C LEU A 157 -6.99 2.69 25.05
N GLU A 158 -7.79 2.61 26.11
CA GLU A 158 -8.47 3.75 26.75
C GLU A 158 -7.53 4.93 27.11
N GLU A 159 -6.36 4.67 27.68
CA GLU A 159 -5.43 5.68 28.21
C GLU A 159 -4.48 6.30 27.15
N ARG A 160 -4.54 5.85 25.89
CA ARG A 160 -3.63 6.33 24.84
C ARG A 160 -4.20 7.51 24.06
N SER A 161 -3.34 8.34 23.46
CA SER A 161 -3.81 9.39 22.55
C SER A 161 -4.51 8.80 21.32
N VAL A 162 -5.44 9.54 20.71
CA VAL A 162 -6.15 9.11 19.48
C VAL A 162 -5.17 8.65 18.40
N TYR A 163 -4.04 9.34 18.25
CA TYR A 163 -2.99 9.00 17.29
C TYR A 163 -2.30 7.66 17.62
N ALA A 164 -2.01 7.40 18.90
CA ALA A 164 -1.44 6.14 19.35
C ALA A 164 -2.42 4.97 19.13
N LYS A 165 -3.71 5.19 19.39
CA LYS A 165 -4.76 4.20 19.10
C LYS A 165 -4.87 3.92 17.61
N MET A 166 -4.84 4.96 16.76
CA MET A 166 -4.82 4.81 15.30
C MET A 166 -3.62 4.00 14.83
N TYR A 167 -2.45 4.21 15.42
CA TYR A 167 -1.24 3.44 15.09
C TYR A 167 -1.38 1.96 15.41
N GLU A 168 -1.75 1.66 16.65
CA GLU A 168 -1.71 0.29 17.17
C GLU A 168 -2.77 -0.61 16.57
N THR A 169 -3.84 0.00 16.05
CA THR A 169 -5.02 -0.69 15.50
C THR A 169 -5.14 -0.59 13.99
N ALA A 170 -4.33 0.28 13.36
CA ALA A 170 -4.14 0.23 11.92
C ALA A 170 -3.74 -1.21 11.54
N PRO A 171 -4.33 -1.77 10.47
CA PRO A 171 -3.90 -3.06 9.96
C PRO A 171 -2.39 -2.99 9.73
N LYS A 172 -1.62 -3.68 10.59
CA LYS A 172 -0.18 -3.89 10.43
C LYS A 172 0.02 -4.85 9.27
N ILE A 173 -0.35 -4.40 8.07
CA ILE A 173 -0.01 -5.06 6.80
C ILE A 173 1.52 -5.09 6.64
N TRP A 174 2.21 -4.25 7.40
CA TRP A 174 3.63 -4.01 7.37
C TRP A 174 4.14 -3.99 8.81
N ASP A 175 5.24 -4.68 9.08
CA ASP A 175 6.03 -4.54 10.31
C ASP A 175 6.79 -3.19 10.28
N SER A 176 6.05 -2.11 10.00
CA SER A 176 6.65 -0.83 9.68
C SER A 176 6.94 -0.06 10.97
N THR A 177 8.22 0.26 11.14
CA THR A 177 8.73 1.35 11.99
C THR A 177 8.24 2.72 11.52
N TYR A 178 7.11 2.80 10.81
CA TYR A 178 6.58 3.97 10.13
C TYR A 178 5.08 4.09 10.35
N LEU A 179 4.64 5.32 10.59
CA LEU A 179 3.25 5.74 10.70
C LEU A 179 2.76 6.34 9.38
N ASN A 180 1.69 5.81 8.80
CA ASN A 180 1.11 6.32 7.55
C ASN A 180 0.12 7.46 7.83
N TYR A 181 0.53 8.69 7.56
CA TYR A 181 -0.40 9.80 7.36
C TYR A 181 -0.86 9.83 5.90
N PRO A 182 -2.07 10.30 5.59
CA PRO A 182 -2.47 10.51 4.21
C PRO A 182 -1.44 11.39 3.46
N GLY A 183 -0.65 10.76 2.58
CA GLY A 183 0.33 11.44 1.73
C GLY A 183 1.78 11.49 2.21
N PHE A 184 2.12 11.02 3.42
CA PHE A 184 3.52 10.88 3.88
C PHE A 184 3.64 9.91 5.08
N TYR A 185 4.84 9.40 5.33
CA TYR A 185 5.11 8.53 6.47
C TYR A 185 6.07 9.18 7.46
N ILE A 186 5.94 8.81 8.74
CA ILE A 186 6.83 9.28 9.81
C ILE A 186 7.53 8.07 10.40
N ALA A 187 8.87 8.08 10.42
CA ALA A 187 9.68 7.05 11.05
C ALA A 187 9.62 7.15 12.58
N ASN A 188 9.29 6.04 13.23
CA ASN A 188 9.28 5.89 14.68
C ASN A 188 10.65 6.21 15.28
N SER A 189 10.66 6.72 16.52
CA SER A 189 11.89 6.77 17.32
C SER A 189 12.39 5.38 17.68
N LYS A 190 13.71 5.22 17.71
CA LYS A 190 14.35 4.00 18.23
C LYS A 190 14.23 3.88 19.76
N SER A 191 14.02 5.00 20.46
CA SER A 191 13.77 5.05 21.90
C SER A 191 12.27 4.92 22.17
N HIS A 192 11.76 3.69 22.21
CA HIS A 192 10.38 3.40 22.57
C HIS A 192 10.19 3.31 24.08
N ASP A 193 10.14 4.45 24.78
CA ASP A 193 9.77 4.48 26.21
C ASP A 193 8.43 5.21 26.42
N GLY A 194 7.35 4.43 26.47
CA GLY A 194 6.00 4.89 26.85
C GLY A 194 5.29 5.81 25.84
N ASP A 195 4.22 6.47 26.32
CA ASP A 195 3.33 7.41 25.62
C ASP A 195 4.03 8.75 25.26
N GLN A 196 5.32 8.68 24.91
CA GLN A 196 6.04 9.76 24.24
C GLN A 196 5.48 9.84 22.82
N ASP A 197 5.04 11.03 22.41
CA ASP A 197 4.43 11.22 21.08
C ASP A 197 5.34 10.61 20.02
N PHE A 198 4.84 9.54 19.40
CA PHE A 198 5.50 8.54 18.56
C PHE A 198 6.45 9.05 17.46
N TYR A 199 6.51 10.37 17.26
CA TYR A 199 7.08 11.08 16.14
C TYR A 199 8.37 11.84 16.48
N PHE A 200 8.55 12.28 17.73
CA PHE A 200 9.53 13.31 18.09
C PHE A 200 10.41 12.92 19.28
N VAL A 201 11.57 13.56 19.41
CA VAL A 201 12.57 13.25 20.45
C VAL A 201 12.03 13.46 21.87
N LYS A 202 11.03 14.33 22.04
CA LYS A 202 10.32 14.56 23.30
C LYS A 202 8.82 14.54 23.06
N LYS A 203 8.06 14.16 24.10
CA LYS A 203 6.61 14.34 24.16
C LYS A 203 6.27 15.82 23.95
N ILE A 204 5.29 16.10 23.11
CA ILE A 204 4.78 17.41 22.77
C ILE A 204 3.34 17.51 23.30
N ASP A 205 3.13 18.34 24.32
CA ASP A 205 1.79 18.66 24.80
C ASP A 205 1.10 19.66 23.86
N PHE A 206 0.45 19.14 22.81
CA PHE A 206 -0.23 19.95 21.80
C PHE A 206 -1.35 20.83 22.39
N GLU A 207 -2.07 20.34 23.40
CA GLU A 207 -3.14 21.10 24.05
C GLU A 207 -2.57 22.30 24.80
N ALA A 208 -1.53 22.08 25.63
CA ALA A 208 -0.85 23.16 26.35
C ALA A 208 -0.20 24.19 25.40
N LEU A 209 0.36 23.74 24.26
CA LEU A 209 0.94 24.64 23.26
C LEU A 209 -0.12 25.49 22.55
N ALA A 210 -1.28 24.89 22.26
CA ALA A 210 -2.41 25.59 21.63
C ALA A 210 -3.04 26.62 22.57
N SER A 211 -3.12 26.32 23.87
CA SER A 211 -3.67 27.19 24.91
C SER A 211 -2.64 28.07 25.63
N ARG A 212 -1.39 28.13 25.15
CA ARG A 212 -0.31 28.92 25.78
C ARG A 212 -0.68 30.40 25.90
N ASP A 213 -0.08 31.09 26.87
CA ASP A 213 -0.09 32.56 26.90
C ASP A 213 0.56 33.09 25.61
N ARG A 214 -0.15 33.92 24.85
CA ARG A 214 0.30 34.50 23.57
C ARG A 214 1.47 35.47 23.71
N LYS A 215 1.80 35.89 24.94
CA LYS A 215 3.06 36.59 25.24
C LYS A 215 4.27 35.67 25.06
N ILE A 216 4.10 34.36 25.26
CA ILE A 216 5.13 33.35 25.03
C ILE A 216 5.11 32.94 23.56
N LYS A 217 6.24 33.15 22.88
CA LYS A 217 6.39 32.92 21.45
C LYS A 217 6.70 31.45 21.16
N LEU A 218 6.00 30.86 20.20
CA LEU A 218 6.24 29.48 19.78
C LEU A 218 7.10 29.44 18.53
N VAL A 219 8.23 28.73 18.62
CA VAL A 219 9.13 28.43 17.51
C VAL A 219 8.97 26.96 17.14
N ALA A 220 8.41 26.71 15.95
CA ALA A 220 8.31 25.37 15.40
C ALA A 220 9.50 25.09 14.47
N CYS A 221 10.35 24.13 14.84
CA CYS A 221 11.49 23.72 14.04
C CYS A 221 11.13 22.46 13.26
N MET A 222 11.09 22.57 11.93
CA MET A 222 10.76 21.51 10.97
C MET A 222 12.04 21.05 10.27
N GLY A 223 12.25 19.76 10.07
CA GLY A 223 13.49 19.30 9.46
C GLY A 223 13.62 17.80 9.38
N ASN A 224 14.75 17.35 8.83
CA ASN A 224 15.06 15.93 8.67
C ASN A 224 15.81 15.35 9.89
N SER A 225 16.52 14.24 9.70
CA SER A 225 17.37 13.60 10.72
C SER A 225 18.43 14.52 11.33
N ALA A 226 18.91 15.53 10.59
CA ALA A 226 19.89 16.50 11.10
C ALA A 226 19.29 17.50 12.09
N LEU A 227 17.96 17.71 12.07
CA LEU A 227 17.25 18.44 13.12
C LEU A 227 16.86 17.53 14.28
N ARG A 228 16.45 16.29 13.96
CA ARG A 228 15.99 15.31 14.94
C ARG A 228 17.10 14.86 15.89
N VAL A 229 18.28 14.51 15.36
CA VAL A 229 19.49 14.12 16.11
C VAL A 229 19.25 13.16 17.29
N ASP A 230 18.62 12.00 17.02
CA ASP A 230 18.30 10.96 18.03
C ASP A 230 19.51 10.43 18.82
N TYR A 231 20.73 10.75 18.41
CA TYR A 231 21.99 10.31 19.03
C TYR A 231 22.59 11.33 20.02
N LEU A 232 21.96 12.49 20.20
CA LEU A 232 22.41 13.53 21.14
C LEU A 232 21.43 13.68 22.32
N SER A 233 21.95 14.16 23.45
CA SER A 233 21.10 14.67 24.53
C SER A 233 20.34 15.90 24.03
N TYR A 234 19.14 16.16 24.57
CA TYR A 234 18.30 17.26 24.10
C TYR A 234 19.03 18.60 24.18
N GLU A 235 19.76 18.81 25.27
CA GLU A 235 20.50 20.03 25.60
C GLU A 235 21.57 20.35 24.56
N ASP A 236 22.10 19.32 23.89
CA ASP A 236 23.12 19.43 22.84
C ASP A 236 22.51 19.53 21.43
N THR A 237 21.20 19.38 21.29
CA THR A 237 20.52 19.54 20.00
C THR A 237 20.41 21.02 19.62
N ILE A 238 20.29 21.31 18.32
CA ILE A 238 20.08 22.69 17.84
C ILE A 238 18.85 23.33 18.47
N THR A 239 17.78 22.55 18.73
CA THR A 239 16.56 23.04 19.40
C THR A 239 16.75 23.28 20.89
N GLY A 240 17.57 22.46 21.56
CA GLY A 240 17.92 22.66 22.97
C GLY A 240 18.80 23.90 23.17
N ILE A 241 19.81 24.07 22.31
CA ILE A 241 20.66 25.27 22.29
C ILE A 241 19.78 26.50 22.01
N LEU A 242 18.92 26.46 20.99
CA LEU A 242 18.03 27.57 20.66
C LEU A 242 17.09 27.92 21.82
N GLN A 243 16.52 26.93 22.50
CA GLN A 243 15.67 27.15 23.67
C GLN A 243 16.44 27.84 24.81
N LYS A 244 17.71 27.47 25.03
CA LYS A 244 18.57 28.07 26.05
C LYS A 244 18.89 29.53 25.74
N GLU A 245 19.24 29.84 24.49
CA GLU A 245 19.58 31.19 24.05
C GLU A 245 18.37 32.14 24.04
N LEU A 246 17.20 31.65 23.63
CA LEU A 246 15.97 32.46 23.60
C LEU A 246 15.31 32.65 24.98
N GLY A 247 15.63 31.80 25.95
CA GLY A 247 15.10 31.89 27.31
C GLY A 247 13.59 31.59 27.41
N ARG A 248 12.96 32.06 28.49
CA ARG A 248 11.59 31.69 28.89
C ARG A 248 10.48 32.38 28.09
N GLU A 249 10.81 33.40 27.32
CA GLU A 249 9.86 34.10 26.46
C GLU A 249 9.48 33.28 25.23
N PHE A 250 10.23 32.21 24.95
CA PHE A 250 10.03 31.33 23.81
C PHE A 250 9.85 29.88 24.24
N ILE A 251 9.01 29.17 23.51
CA ILE A 251 8.92 27.71 23.52
C ILE A 251 9.43 27.22 22.17
N VAL A 252 10.48 26.44 22.16
CA VAL A 252 11.07 25.84 20.95
C VAL A 252 10.69 24.37 20.88
N VAL A 253 10.08 23.96 19.77
CA VAL A 253 9.60 22.59 19.58
C VAL A 253 10.26 21.97 18.36
N ASN A 254 10.80 20.76 18.54
CA ASN A 254 11.45 19.99 17.49
C ASN A 254 10.45 19.06 16.80
N PHE A 255 10.09 19.40 15.56
CA PHE A 255 9.26 18.58 14.67
C PHE A 255 10.10 17.83 13.62
N GLY A 256 11.36 17.53 13.92
CA GLY A 256 12.28 16.84 13.03
C GLY A 256 11.90 15.38 12.80
N VAL A 257 11.86 14.95 11.53
CA VAL A 257 11.53 13.58 11.13
C VAL A 257 12.65 12.99 10.28
N THR A 258 13.14 11.82 10.65
CA THR A 258 14.22 11.15 9.91
C THR A 258 13.84 10.94 8.46
N GLY A 259 14.68 11.44 7.57
CA GLY A 259 14.48 11.33 6.13
C GLY A 259 13.42 12.26 5.56
N SER A 260 12.78 13.16 6.29
CA SER A 260 11.72 14.00 5.69
C SER A 260 12.24 15.00 4.66
N THR A 261 11.64 15.05 3.48
CA THR A 261 11.79 16.13 2.51
C THR A 261 10.97 17.35 2.90
N LEU A 262 11.21 18.49 2.25
CA LEU A 262 10.48 19.73 2.42
C LEU A 262 8.99 19.57 2.11
N TYR A 263 8.66 18.71 1.14
CA TYR A 263 7.27 18.35 0.86
C TYR A 263 6.62 17.67 2.07
N GLU A 264 7.31 16.71 2.68
CA GLU A 264 6.80 15.98 3.84
C GLU A 264 6.75 16.88 5.09
N GLN A 265 7.73 17.78 5.27
CA GLN A 265 7.70 18.82 6.30
C GLN A 265 6.49 19.74 6.14
N PHE A 266 6.16 20.15 4.91
CA PHE A 266 4.97 20.97 4.63
C PHE A 266 3.67 20.24 5.00
N LEU A 267 3.56 18.94 4.68
CA LEU A 267 2.39 18.15 5.06
C LEU A 267 2.28 17.99 6.59
N LEU A 268 3.39 17.74 7.27
CA LEU A 268 3.46 17.65 8.73
C LEU A 268 3.05 18.96 9.39
N TYR A 269 3.50 20.10 8.85
CA TYR A 269 3.10 21.41 9.34
C TYR A 269 1.58 21.58 9.27
N ASN A 270 0.97 21.29 8.13
CA ASN A 270 -0.48 21.43 7.97
C ASN A 270 -1.26 20.49 8.90
N ALA A 271 -0.76 19.28 9.12
CA ALA A 271 -1.43 18.27 9.92
C ALA A 271 -1.37 18.58 11.43
N LEU A 272 -0.20 18.98 11.95
CA LEU A 272 0.06 19.03 13.40
C LEU A 272 0.38 20.43 13.94
N VAL A 273 1.03 21.27 13.14
CA VAL A 273 1.63 22.53 13.63
C VAL A 273 0.77 23.74 13.32
N TYR A 274 0.06 23.72 12.19
CA TYR A 274 -0.84 24.79 11.76
C TYR A 274 -1.87 25.20 12.84
N PRO A 275 -2.52 24.27 13.58
CA PRO A 275 -3.46 24.63 14.63
C PRO A 275 -2.80 25.33 15.84
N LEU A 276 -1.50 25.10 16.08
CA LEU A 276 -0.77 25.68 17.21
C LEU A 276 -0.50 27.18 17.04
N LYS A 277 -0.65 27.69 15.81
CA LYS A 277 -0.36 29.09 15.43
C LYS A 277 1.02 29.51 15.96
N PRO A 278 2.12 28.89 15.46
CA PRO A 278 3.47 29.28 15.85
C PRO A 278 3.75 30.72 15.43
N ASP A 279 4.63 31.39 16.16
CA ASP A 279 5.07 32.75 15.84
C ASP A 279 6.24 32.72 14.83
N ILE A 280 7.05 31.66 14.88
CA ILE A 280 8.20 31.43 14.00
C ILE A 280 8.19 29.98 13.54
N VAL A 281 8.43 29.75 12.26
CA VAL A 281 8.66 28.42 11.68
C VAL A 281 10.05 28.41 11.06
N LEU A 282 10.93 27.59 11.61
CA LEU A 282 12.25 27.30 11.05
C LEU A 282 12.14 26.00 10.25
N THR A 283 12.54 25.97 8.98
CA THR A 283 12.61 24.72 8.20
C THR A 283 14.03 24.42 7.76
N PHE A 284 14.52 23.22 8.08
CA PHE A 284 15.84 22.73 7.72
C PHE A 284 15.71 21.72 6.57
N PHE A 285 16.23 22.06 5.38
CA PHE A 285 16.02 21.28 4.14
C PHE A 285 17.28 21.26 3.27
N GLY A 286 17.38 20.35 2.30
CA GLY A 286 18.42 20.32 1.27
C GLY A 286 18.97 18.91 1.02
N GLY A 287 19.72 18.37 1.99
CA GLY A 287 20.43 17.09 1.82
C GLY A 287 19.52 15.92 1.47
N THR A 288 18.35 15.82 2.10
CA THR A 288 17.38 14.74 1.81
C THR A 288 16.81 14.86 0.40
N GLU A 289 16.48 16.06 -0.06
CA GLU A 289 15.92 16.31 -1.38
C GLU A 289 16.89 15.90 -2.47
N MET A 290 18.16 16.28 -2.32
CA MET A 290 19.21 15.91 -3.26
C MET A 290 19.41 14.39 -3.31
N ARG A 291 19.37 13.72 -2.14
CA ARG A 291 19.44 12.26 -2.07
C ARG A 291 18.22 11.59 -2.70
N CYS A 292 17.01 12.09 -2.46
CA CYS A 292 15.77 11.48 -2.95
C CYS A 292 15.53 11.73 -4.44
N ALA A 293 16.03 12.85 -4.97
CA ALA A 293 15.88 13.18 -6.38
C ALA A 293 16.55 12.16 -7.33
N VAL A 294 17.65 11.52 -6.91
CA VAL A 294 18.43 10.62 -7.80
C VAL A 294 17.65 9.38 -8.28
N SER A 295 16.58 8.98 -7.61
CA SER A 295 15.75 7.83 -8.00
C SER A 295 14.28 8.21 -8.22
N SER A 296 13.92 9.48 -7.98
CA SER A 296 12.55 9.92 -8.02
C SER A 296 11.99 9.88 -9.44
N CYS A 297 10.68 9.67 -9.56
CA CYS A 297 9.98 9.73 -10.84
C CYS A 297 10.14 11.12 -11.48
N ASP A 298 10.56 11.17 -12.74
CA ASP A 298 10.77 12.43 -13.47
C ASP A 298 9.47 13.20 -13.66
N VAL A 299 8.34 12.50 -13.82
CA VAL A 299 7.01 13.15 -13.89
C VAL A 299 6.69 13.85 -12.57
N LEU A 300 6.93 13.22 -11.42
CA LEU A 300 6.64 13.81 -10.12
C LEU A 300 7.51 15.04 -9.85
N ILE A 301 8.81 14.96 -10.16
CA ILE A 301 9.71 16.11 -9.99
C ILE A 301 9.39 17.22 -10.99
N LYS A 302 9.34 16.92 -12.29
CA LYS A 302 9.23 17.96 -13.33
C LYS A 302 7.85 18.57 -13.42
N ARG A 303 6.79 17.75 -13.33
CA ARG A 303 5.41 18.20 -13.50
C ARG A 303 4.78 18.63 -12.18
N HIS A 304 4.98 17.84 -11.12
CA HIS A 304 4.31 18.08 -9.84
C HIS A 304 5.18 18.83 -8.83
N LYS A 305 6.48 19.02 -9.13
CA LYS A 305 7.43 19.70 -8.23
C LYS A 305 7.49 19.03 -6.86
N MET A 306 7.46 17.69 -6.86
CA MET A 306 7.43 16.85 -5.66
C MET A 306 8.69 16.00 -5.56
N VAL A 307 9.42 16.19 -4.46
CA VAL A 307 10.48 15.29 -4.01
C VAL A 307 10.00 14.67 -2.70
N TYR A 308 9.98 13.34 -2.63
CA TYR A 308 9.50 12.58 -1.47
C TYR A 308 10.43 11.40 -1.25
N VAL A 309 10.36 10.77 -0.08
CA VAL A 309 11.18 9.58 0.17
C VAL A 309 10.41 8.33 -0.23
N PRO A 310 10.89 7.54 -1.20
CA PRO A 310 10.18 6.33 -1.64
C PRO A 310 10.44 5.12 -0.74
N GLN A 311 11.47 5.18 0.10
CA GLN A 311 12.08 4.03 0.78
C GLN A 311 11.08 3.15 1.55
N ALA A 312 10.18 3.75 2.34
CA ALA A 312 9.27 2.95 3.18
C ALA A 312 8.23 2.15 2.37
N TRP A 313 7.85 2.66 1.19
CA TRP A 313 6.91 1.97 0.30
C TRP A 313 7.60 0.90 -0.53
N GLU A 314 8.86 1.13 -0.90
CA GLU A 314 9.62 0.18 -1.72
C GLU A 314 10.03 -1.09 -0.96
N GLU A 315 10.54 -0.95 0.28
CA GLU A 315 10.92 -2.10 1.12
C GLU A 315 9.73 -3.03 1.36
N SER A 316 8.63 -2.42 1.78
CA SER A 316 7.32 -3.02 1.95
C SER A 316 6.83 -3.69 0.67
N CYS A 317 6.67 -2.94 -0.43
CA CYS A 317 6.19 -3.47 -1.71
C CYS A 317 7.05 -4.63 -2.21
N LYS A 318 8.38 -4.52 -2.12
CA LYS A 318 9.33 -5.56 -2.51
C LYS A 318 9.11 -6.85 -1.73
N MET A 319 8.92 -6.76 -0.41
CA MET A 319 8.62 -7.93 0.43
C MET A 319 7.27 -8.56 0.04
N ALA A 320 6.22 -7.76 -0.13
CA ALA A 320 4.87 -8.25 -0.42
C ALA A 320 4.75 -8.96 -1.78
N ILE A 321 5.42 -8.43 -2.81
CA ILE A 321 5.37 -9.01 -4.17
C ILE A 321 6.58 -9.92 -4.47
N GLN A 322 7.44 -10.15 -3.47
CA GLN A 322 8.71 -10.88 -3.62
C GLN A 322 9.57 -10.37 -4.80
N SER A 323 9.56 -9.05 -5.01
CA SER A 323 10.26 -8.43 -6.13
C SER A 323 11.77 -8.60 -6.00
N LYS A 324 12.43 -8.93 -7.10
CA LYS A 324 13.90 -8.94 -7.21
C LYS A 324 14.47 -7.56 -7.59
N LEU A 325 13.63 -6.56 -7.80
CA LEU A 325 14.07 -5.20 -8.12
C LEU A 325 14.80 -4.58 -6.92
N PRO A 326 15.89 -3.82 -7.15
CA PRO A 326 16.61 -3.17 -6.06
C PRO A 326 15.73 -2.11 -5.38
N LEU A 327 15.87 -2.00 -4.06
CA LEU A 327 15.29 -0.94 -3.24
C LEU A 327 16.00 0.37 -3.47
N TYR A 328 15.37 1.48 -3.15
CA TYR A 328 15.95 2.82 -3.16
C TYR A 328 17.29 2.89 -2.41
N SER A 329 17.37 2.26 -1.24
CA SER A 329 18.59 2.13 -0.43
C SER A 329 19.69 1.31 -1.13
N GLU A 330 19.31 0.39 -2.01
CA GLU A 330 20.20 -0.45 -2.83
C GLU A 330 20.56 0.23 -4.16
N MET A 331 19.67 1.07 -4.70
CA MET A 331 19.82 1.80 -5.96
C MET A 331 20.95 2.83 -5.90
N ALA A 332 21.22 3.43 -4.73
CA ALA A 332 22.37 4.33 -4.54
C ALA A 332 23.73 3.64 -4.84
N LYS A 333 23.78 2.30 -4.81
CA LYS A 333 24.98 1.50 -5.12
C LYS A 333 25.02 0.99 -6.57
N ILE A 334 23.98 1.24 -7.37
CA ILE A 334 23.83 0.73 -8.73
C ILE A 334 23.80 1.92 -9.68
N SER A 335 24.87 2.16 -10.44
CA SER A 335 25.00 3.33 -11.33
C SER A 335 23.85 3.47 -12.33
N ASN A 336 23.27 2.35 -12.78
CA ASN A 336 22.18 2.31 -13.77
C ASN A 336 20.80 2.59 -13.15
N ALA A 337 20.71 2.72 -11.83
CA ALA A 337 19.48 2.99 -11.10
C ALA A 337 19.23 4.49 -10.88
N ILE A 338 20.20 5.34 -11.23
CA ILE A 338 20.08 6.79 -11.19
C ILE A 338 19.12 7.23 -12.31
N ASN A 339 18.10 8.00 -11.96
CA ASN A 339 17.22 8.60 -12.94
C ASN A 339 17.94 9.76 -13.65
N HIS A 340 18.68 9.43 -14.70
CA HIS A 340 19.39 10.40 -15.53
C HIS A 340 18.49 11.40 -16.27
N LYS A 341 17.15 11.22 -16.22
CA LYS A 341 16.21 12.18 -16.79
C LYS A 341 16.01 13.39 -15.88
N VAL A 342 16.36 13.31 -14.60
CA VAL A 342 16.24 14.42 -13.64
C VAL A 342 17.60 15.09 -13.48
N CYS A 343 17.68 16.38 -13.71
CA CYS A 343 18.90 17.16 -13.47
C CYS A 343 18.77 18.02 -12.20
N VAL A 344 19.89 18.54 -11.70
CA VAL A 344 19.92 19.36 -10.47
C VAL A 344 18.98 20.56 -10.56
N SER A 345 18.83 21.19 -11.72
CA SER A 345 17.90 22.31 -11.89
C SER A 345 16.44 21.92 -11.70
N ASP A 346 16.04 20.70 -12.09
CA ASP A 346 14.68 20.19 -11.83
C ASP A 346 14.42 20.07 -10.32
N VAL A 347 15.42 19.60 -9.57
CA VAL A 347 15.35 19.46 -8.11
C VAL A 347 15.25 20.81 -7.44
N VAL A 348 16.11 21.76 -7.83
CA VAL A 348 16.10 23.14 -7.32
C VAL A 348 14.76 23.82 -7.61
N GLU A 349 14.20 23.64 -8.80
CA GLU A 349 12.88 24.17 -9.14
C GLU A 349 11.78 23.56 -8.26
N ALA A 350 11.83 22.24 -8.03
CA ALA A 350 10.88 21.56 -7.16
C ALA A 350 10.96 22.07 -5.72
N VAL A 351 12.18 22.21 -5.17
CA VAL A 351 12.43 22.75 -3.83
C VAL A 351 11.92 24.18 -3.71
N ASN A 352 12.23 25.05 -4.67
CA ASN A 352 11.78 26.45 -4.65
C ASN A 352 10.26 26.57 -4.68
N GLU A 353 9.58 25.74 -5.48
CA GLU A 353 8.13 25.73 -5.51
C GLU A 353 7.54 25.29 -4.17
N ARG A 354 8.09 24.24 -3.55
CA ARG A 354 7.64 23.79 -2.22
C ARG A 354 7.94 24.82 -1.12
N LEU A 355 9.08 25.49 -1.16
CA LEU A 355 9.42 26.57 -0.22
C LEU A 355 8.39 27.70 -0.26
N ARG A 356 8.03 28.17 -1.47
CA ARG A 356 7.01 29.23 -1.62
C ARG A 356 5.65 28.79 -1.12
N GLN A 357 5.26 27.54 -1.36
CA GLN A 357 3.99 27.01 -0.86
C GLN A 357 3.98 26.91 0.67
N PHE A 358 5.09 26.45 1.25
CA PHE A 358 5.23 26.36 2.70
C PHE A 358 5.23 27.76 3.35
N GLU A 359 6.01 28.69 2.82
CA GLU A 359 6.01 30.09 3.25
C GLU A 359 4.60 30.69 3.23
N ARG A 360 3.86 30.52 2.13
CA ARG A 360 2.47 31.01 2.04
C ARG A 360 1.57 30.41 3.10
N ALA A 361 1.69 29.11 3.36
CA ALA A 361 0.88 28.45 4.39
C ALA A 361 1.21 28.99 5.79
N VAL A 362 2.48 29.29 6.06
CA VAL A 362 2.95 29.82 7.35
C VAL A 362 2.56 31.29 7.54
N VAL A 363 2.88 32.14 6.56
CA VAL A 363 2.69 33.59 6.64
C VAL A 363 1.22 33.96 6.50
N VAL A 364 0.53 33.45 5.48
CA VAL A 364 -0.87 33.82 5.19
C VAL A 364 -1.84 32.94 5.98
N GLY A 365 -1.66 31.62 5.90
CA GLY A 365 -2.56 30.67 6.58
C GLY A 365 -2.36 30.60 8.09
N GLY A 366 -1.10 30.70 8.55
CA GLY A 366 -0.70 30.53 9.94
C GLY A 366 -0.95 31.75 10.84
N GLY A 367 -1.44 32.85 10.30
CA GLY A 367 -1.75 34.07 11.05
C GLY A 367 -0.58 35.05 11.19
N GLY A 368 0.30 35.14 10.18
CA GLY A 368 1.40 36.12 10.14
C GLY A 368 2.71 35.65 10.76
N ALA A 369 2.93 34.34 10.87
CA ALA A 369 4.15 33.78 11.43
C ALA A 369 5.37 34.07 10.53
N ASN A 370 6.55 34.25 11.13
CA ASN A 370 7.80 34.39 10.40
C ASN A 370 8.28 33.04 9.88
N PHE A 371 8.51 32.91 8.58
CA PHE A 371 9.04 31.71 7.95
C PHE A 371 10.53 31.88 7.66
N MET A 372 11.37 30.98 8.17
CA MET A 372 12.82 31.05 8.00
C MET A 372 13.34 29.72 7.43
N PRO A 373 13.59 29.67 6.10
CA PRO A 373 14.17 28.51 5.47
C PRO A 373 15.69 28.48 5.67
N LEU A 374 16.19 27.37 6.21
CA LEU A 374 17.59 27.12 6.51
C LEU A 374 18.07 25.95 5.66
N PHE A 375 18.90 26.26 4.66
CA PHE A 375 19.49 25.23 3.82
C PHE A 375 20.56 24.46 4.61
N ASN A 376 20.32 23.17 4.81
CA ASN A 376 21.29 22.24 5.35
C ASN A 376 21.87 21.39 4.19
N PRO A 377 23.08 21.71 3.71
CA PRO A 377 23.71 21.00 2.59
C PRO A 377 24.12 19.57 2.95
N TYR A 378 24.14 19.21 4.23
CA TYR A 378 24.72 17.96 4.65
C TYR A 378 23.79 16.76 4.45
N CYS A 379 24.14 15.93 3.47
CA CYS A 379 24.04 14.47 3.61
C CYS A 379 25.04 14.03 4.69
N LEU A 380 24.76 14.27 5.97
CA LEU A 380 25.51 13.55 7.02
C LEU A 380 25.16 12.08 6.85
N ALA A 381 26.20 11.32 6.50
CA ALA A 381 26.22 9.90 6.22
C ALA A 381 25.20 9.09 7.02
N SER A 382 24.45 8.25 6.30
CA SER A 382 23.93 6.98 6.82
C SER A 382 24.25 5.91 5.77
#